data_AF-A0ABD3F763-F1
#
_entry.id   AF-A0ABD3F763-F1
#
_cell.length_a   1.000
_cell.length_b   1.000
_cell.length_c   1.000
_cell.angle_alpha   90.00
_cell.angle_beta   90.00
_cell.angle_gamma   90.00
#
_symmetry.space_group_name_H-M   'P 1'
#
loop_
_entity.id
_entity.type
_entity.pdbx_description
1 polymer ?
#
loop_
_entity_poly.entity_id
_entity_poly.type
_entity_poly.pdbx_seq_one_letter_code
_entity_poly.pdbx_strand_id
1 'polypeptide(L)'
;MAGLTSYQALTKLGQLQAGQRVLVLGGGSAMGQFAIQIAKALGGEVITTASPRNLELVRSLGVDKVVEYTSEKWGSVLAEHSVDLIYDCGVEPESWASVAQKVLKHNGKFVTSRMAPKPVESTIEATFHQLFLHPTPEDLQSLTKLVESGQVKPVIDSVHPFEKVVDAIKLQMSNRAQGKIIVEVSNE
;
A
#
# COMPACT_ATOMS: atom_id res chain seq x y z
N MET A 1 -1.57 9.63 -8.89
CA MET A 1 -2.60 8.62 -8.56
C MET A 1 -2.16 7.68 -7.45
N ALA A 2 -1.16 6.79 -7.65
CA ALA A 2 -0.76 5.80 -6.65
C ALA A 2 -0.44 6.39 -5.25
N GLY A 3 0.41 7.42 -5.17
CA GLY A 3 0.74 8.05 -3.89
C GLY A 3 -0.45 8.69 -3.17
N LEU A 4 -1.34 9.36 -3.91
CA LEU A 4 -2.54 9.97 -3.34
C LEU A 4 -3.55 8.94 -2.85
N THR A 5 -3.70 7.83 -3.58
CA THR A 5 -4.51 6.68 -3.16
C THR A 5 -4.01 6.12 -1.82
N SER A 6 -2.71 5.87 -1.70
CA SER A 6 -2.13 5.35 -0.46
C SER A 6 -2.19 6.38 0.68
N TYR A 7 -2.00 7.67 0.38
CA TYR A 7 -2.16 8.74 1.35
C TYR A 7 -3.57 8.77 1.94
N GLN A 8 -4.61 8.76 1.11
CA GLN A 8 -6.01 8.75 1.58
C GLN A 8 -6.38 7.45 2.32
N ALA A 9 -5.86 6.30 1.86
CA ALA A 9 -6.05 5.03 2.54
C ALA A 9 -5.55 5.09 3.99
N LEU A 10 -4.34 5.60 4.19
CA LEU A 10 -3.70 5.64 5.50
C LEU A 10 -4.25 6.76 6.38
N THR A 11 -4.58 7.93 5.84
CA THR A 11 -4.92 9.12 6.64
C THR A 11 -6.42 9.35 6.82
N LYS A 12 -7.25 9.11 5.79
CA LYS A 12 -8.69 9.43 5.85
C LYS A 12 -9.52 8.25 6.32
N LEU A 13 -9.28 7.09 5.72
CA LEU A 13 -10.02 5.86 6.01
C LEU A 13 -9.37 5.11 7.19
N GLY A 14 -8.08 4.81 7.06
CA GLY A 14 -7.29 4.15 8.10
C GLY A 14 -7.07 5.01 9.33
N GLN A 15 -6.87 6.32 9.16
CA GLN A 15 -6.54 7.28 10.23
C GLN A 15 -5.39 6.77 11.11
N LEU A 16 -4.33 6.25 10.46
CA LEU A 16 -3.17 5.71 11.13
C LEU A 16 -2.54 6.76 12.05
N GLN A 17 -2.28 6.35 13.30
CA GLN A 17 -1.60 7.16 14.31
C GLN A 17 -0.17 6.66 14.54
N ALA A 18 0.69 7.54 15.05
CA ALA A 18 2.05 7.15 15.44
C ALA A 18 2.03 6.03 16.48
N GLY A 19 2.93 5.06 16.33
CA GLY A 19 3.03 3.88 17.19
C GLY A 19 2.03 2.76 16.85
N GLN A 20 1.07 2.98 15.95
CA GLN A 20 0.18 1.92 15.48
C GLN A 20 0.86 1.03 14.45
N ARG A 21 0.43 -0.25 14.43
CA ARG A 21 0.93 -1.26 13.50
C ARG A 21 0.03 -1.31 12.28
N VAL A 22 0.63 -1.17 11.09
CA VAL A 22 -0.07 -1.26 9.81
C VAL A 22 0.49 -2.40 8.96
N LEU A 23 -0.41 -3.22 8.43
CA LEU A 23 -0.09 -4.23 7.42
C LEU A 23 -0.45 -3.70 6.03
N VAL A 24 0.56 -3.47 5.20
CA VAL A 24 0.40 -3.12 3.78
C VAL A 24 0.46 -4.40 2.94
N LEU A 25 -0.66 -4.86 2.41
CA LEU A 25 -0.68 -5.99 1.49
C LEU A 25 -0.29 -5.52 0.08
N GLY A 26 0.68 -6.20 -0.55
CA GLY A 26 1.17 -5.85 -1.88
C GLY A 26 2.22 -4.74 -1.89
N GLY A 27 3.16 -4.76 -0.93
CA GLY A 27 4.22 -3.76 -0.75
C GLY A 27 5.10 -3.52 -1.97
N GLY A 28 5.26 -4.53 -2.83
CA GLY A 28 6.02 -4.40 -4.08
C GLY A 28 5.31 -3.63 -5.19
N SER A 29 4.01 -3.32 -5.05
CA SER A 29 3.27 -2.51 -6.02
C SER A 29 3.59 -1.02 -5.85
N ALA A 30 3.34 -0.21 -6.88
CA ALA A 30 3.54 1.24 -6.77
C ALA A 30 2.74 1.87 -5.62
N MET A 31 1.51 1.41 -5.36
CA MET A 31 0.73 1.87 -4.20
C MET A 31 1.37 1.40 -2.89
N GLY A 32 1.73 0.12 -2.79
CA GLY A 32 2.39 -0.43 -1.60
C GLY A 32 3.69 0.30 -1.23
N GLN A 33 4.49 0.66 -2.22
CA GLN A 33 5.74 1.41 -2.02
C GLN A 33 5.50 2.82 -1.46
N PHE A 34 4.47 3.53 -1.94
CA PHE A 34 4.07 4.80 -1.33
C PHE A 34 3.48 4.58 0.07
N ALA A 35 2.65 3.56 0.25
CA ALA A 35 2.02 3.26 1.51
C ALA A 35 3.03 2.98 2.64
N ILE A 36 4.08 2.21 2.36
CA ILE A 36 5.15 1.93 3.32
C ILE A 36 5.79 3.25 3.77
N GLN A 37 6.24 4.07 2.83
CA GLN A 37 6.93 5.33 3.14
C GLN A 37 6.02 6.32 3.89
N ILE A 38 4.77 6.48 3.45
CA ILE A 38 3.79 7.36 4.10
C ILE A 38 3.50 6.87 5.52
N ALA A 39 3.30 5.56 5.71
CA ALA A 39 3.06 5.00 7.04
C ALA A 39 4.25 5.21 7.97
N LYS A 40 5.49 5.07 7.49
CA LYS A 40 6.70 5.41 8.26
C LYS A 40 6.77 6.90 8.60
N ALA A 41 6.44 7.79 7.66
CA ALA A 41 6.39 9.23 7.91
C ALA A 41 5.32 9.61 8.96
N LEU A 42 4.24 8.84 9.07
CA LEU A 42 3.21 8.98 10.11
C LEU A 42 3.61 8.36 11.46
N GLY A 43 4.81 7.78 11.57
CA GLY A 43 5.31 7.13 12.78
C GLY A 43 4.73 5.73 13.03
N GLY A 44 4.17 5.08 12.01
CA GLY A 44 3.66 3.72 12.11
C GLY A 44 4.76 2.65 12.13
N GLU A 45 4.46 1.52 12.76
CA GLU A 45 5.20 0.27 12.59
C GLU A 45 4.62 -0.47 11.37
N VAL A 46 5.42 -0.61 10.32
CA VAL A 46 4.97 -1.10 9.02
C VAL A 46 5.37 -2.55 8.85
N ILE A 47 4.36 -3.37 8.57
CA ILE A 47 4.49 -4.74 8.09
C ILE A 47 4.05 -4.75 6.63
N THR A 48 4.71 -5.51 5.77
CA THR A 48 4.26 -5.65 4.38
C THR A 48 4.36 -7.07 3.85
N THR A 49 3.52 -7.40 2.87
CA THR A 49 3.71 -8.61 2.05
C THR A 49 4.44 -8.26 0.75
N ALA A 50 5.41 -9.09 0.37
CA ALA A 50 6.16 -8.93 -0.87
C ALA A 50 6.60 -10.27 -1.45
N SER A 51 6.84 -10.29 -2.76
CA SER A 51 7.46 -11.44 -3.44
C SER A 51 8.97 -11.44 -3.25
N PRO A 52 9.68 -12.56 -3.49
CA PRO A 52 11.12 -12.66 -3.28
C PRO A 52 11.91 -11.57 -4.00
N ARG A 53 11.54 -11.25 -5.25
CA ARG A 53 12.19 -10.21 -6.07
C ARG A 53 12.06 -8.79 -5.49
N ASN A 54 11.07 -8.54 -4.63
CA ASN A 54 10.77 -7.21 -4.10
C ASN A 54 11.25 -7.04 -2.65
N LEU A 55 11.87 -8.05 -2.04
CA LEU A 55 12.26 -8.02 -0.63
C LEU A 55 13.26 -6.91 -0.32
N GLU A 56 14.31 -6.78 -1.13
CA GLU A 56 15.31 -5.73 -0.96
C GLU A 56 14.70 -4.35 -1.13
N LEU A 57 13.87 -4.19 -2.18
CA LEU A 57 13.16 -2.95 -2.45
C LEU A 57 12.32 -2.52 -1.25
N VAL A 58 11.41 -3.37 -0.76
CA VAL A 58 10.52 -2.96 0.36
C VAL A 58 11.29 -2.71 1.65
N ARG A 59 12.41 -3.42 1.89
CA ARG A 59 13.31 -3.15 3.02
C ARG A 59 13.94 -1.76 2.93
N SER A 60 14.38 -1.36 1.73
CA SER A 60 14.95 -0.02 1.51
C SER A 60 13.96 1.12 1.79
N LEU A 61 12.65 0.84 1.79
CA LEU A 61 11.60 1.80 2.09
C LEU A 61 11.32 1.98 3.59
N GLY A 62 12.02 1.24 4.46
CA GLY A 62 11.92 1.39 5.92
C GLY A 62 10.85 0.54 6.60
N VAL A 63 10.38 -0.54 5.95
CA VAL A 63 9.49 -1.51 6.58
C VAL A 63 10.14 -2.20 7.78
N ASP A 64 9.37 -2.43 8.84
CA ASP A 64 9.85 -3.08 10.07
C ASP A 64 9.79 -4.62 9.99
N LYS A 65 8.79 -5.17 9.28
CA LYS A 65 8.67 -6.61 9.01
C LYS A 65 8.17 -6.90 7.60
N VAL A 66 8.80 -7.84 6.91
CA VAL A 66 8.35 -8.33 5.60
C VAL A 66 7.88 -9.77 5.72
N VAL A 67 6.67 -10.05 5.23
CA VAL A 67 6.17 -11.40 5.00
C VAL A 67 6.36 -11.74 3.52
N GLU A 68 7.23 -12.71 3.26
CA GLU A 68 7.41 -13.24 1.91
C GLU A 68 6.29 -14.24 1.63
N TYR A 69 5.33 -13.84 0.78
CA TYR A 69 4.05 -14.54 0.67
C TYR A 69 4.12 -15.87 -0.10
N THR A 70 5.21 -16.16 -0.82
CA THR A 70 5.40 -17.45 -1.50
C THR A 70 5.88 -18.55 -0.55
N SER A 71 6.51 -18.18 0.57
CA SER A 71 6.92 -19.10 1.63
C SER A 71 5.82 -19.30 2.68
N GLU A 72 5.21 -18.21 3.18
CA GLU A 72 4.24 -18.29 4.28
C GLU A 72 3.09 -17.29 4.11
N LYS A 73 1.90 -17.65 4.61
CA LYS A 73 0.74 -16.75 4.62
C LYS A 73 0.83 -15.78 5.80
N TRP A 74 0.65 -14.49 5.56
CA TRP A 74 0.72 -13.45 6.59
C TRP A 74 -0.22 -13.70 7.78
N GLY A 75 -1.39 -14.27 7.53
CA GLY A 75 -2.35 -14.62 8.58
C GLY A 75 -1.93 -15.72 9.54
N SER A 76 -0.90 -16.51 9.17
CA SER A 76 -0.26 -17.50 10.05
C SER A 76 0.98 -16.94 10.74
N VAL A 77 1.62 -15.93 10.14
CA VAL A 77 2.86 -15.31 10.62
C VAL A 77 2.61 -14.20 11.64
N LEU A 78 1.46 -13.54 11.54
CA LEU A 78 1.07 -12.46 12.44
C LEU A 78 0.22 -13.00 13.59
N ALA A 79 0.51 -12.49 14.79
CA ALA A 79 -0.26 -12.81 15.98
C ALA A 79 -1.70 -12.28 15.85
N GLU A 80 -2.62 -12.94 16.54
CA GLU A 80 -4.01 -12.50 16.64
C GLU A 80 -4.09 -11.11 17.27
N HIS A 81 -5.02 -10.29 16.78
CA HIS A 81 -5.28 -8.94 17.31
C HIS A 81 -4.01 -8.09 17.48
N SER A 82 -3.10 -8.14 16.52
CA SER A 82 -1.78 -7.51 16.61
C SER A 82 -1.57 -6.36 15.62
N VAL A 83 -2.54 -6.05 14.76
CA VAL A 83 -2.47 -5.00 13.73
C VAL A 83 -3.62 -4.02 13.90
N ASP A 84 -3.35 -2.72 13.87
CA ASP A 84 -4.36 -1.67 14.00
C ASP A 84 -5.05 -1.36 12.64
N LEU A 85 -4.27 -1.41 11.56
CA LEU A 85 -4.73 -1.11 10.20
C LEU A 85 -4.22 -2.14 9.20
N ILE A 86 -5.11 -2.72 8.40
CA ILE A 86 -4.73 -3.43 7.17
C ILE A 86 -5.07 -2.53 5.98
N TYR A 87 -4.07 -2.25 5.14
CA TYR A 87 -4.28 -1.61 3.85
C TYR A 87 -3.94 -2.60 2.73
N ASP A 88 -4.98 -3.08 2.06
CA ASP A 88 -4.89 -3.91 0.87
C ASP A 88 -4.72 -3.06 -0.39
N CYS A 89 -3.54 -3.15 -1.02
CA CYS A 89 -3.26 -2.49 -2.30
C CYS A 89 -3.86 -3.24 -3.50
N GLY A 90 -5.02 -3.89 -3.30
CA GLY A 90 -5.80 -4.58 -4.31
C GLY A 90 -5.32 -5.98 -4.65
N VAL A 91 -4.69 -6.67 -3.68
CA VAL A 91 -4.16 -8.03 -3.86
C VAL A 91 -5.03 -9.10 -3.22
N GLU A 92 -5.60 -8.84 -2.03
CA GLU A 92 -6.36 -9.84 -1.24
C GLU A 92 -7.61 -9.21 -0.56
N PRO A 93 -8.53 -8.58 -1.30
CA PRO A 93 -9.73 -7.94 -0.71
C PRO A 93 -10.64 -8.93 0.03
N GLU A 94 -10.68 -10.19 -0.39
CA GLU A 94 -11.42 -11.27 0.25
C GLU A 94 -10.90 -11.68 1.63
N SER A 95 -9.69 -11.22 1.99
CA SER A 95 -9.12 -11.49 3.32
C SER A 95 -9.96 -10.93 4.46
N TRP A 96 -10.80 -9.91 4.20
CA TRP A 96 -11.79 -9.39 5.17
C TRP A 96 -12.71 -10.50 5.71
N ALA A 97 -13.19 -11.39 4.83
CA ALA A 97 -14.12 -12.46 5.18
C ALA A 97 -13.44 -13.73 5.71
N SER A 98 -12.11 -13.74 5.82
CA SER A 98 -11.35 -14.90 6.26
C SER A 98 -10.39 -14.56 7.40
N VAL A 99 -9.20 -14.05 7.09
CA VAL A 99 -8.09 -13.97 8.05
C VAL A 99 -7.81 -12.57 8.59
N ALA A 100 -8.32 -11.52 7.94
CA ALA A 100 -8.08 -10.14 8.37
C ALA A 100 -8.63 -9.85 9.76
N GLN A 101 -9.87 -10.29 10.06
CA GLN A 101 -10.48 -10.07 11.37
C GLN A 101 -9.79 -10.83 12.51
N LYS A 102 -9.06 -11.91 12.20
CA LYS A 102 -8.23 -12.64 13.17
C LYS A 102 -7.00 -11.81 13.58
N VAL A 103 -6.37 -11.14 12.63
CA VAL A 103 -5.11 -10.40 12.83
C VAL A 103 -5.35 -8.96 13.30
N LEU A 104 -6.44 -8.33 12.85
CA LEU A 104 -6.83 -6.99 13.28
C LEU A 104 -7.15 -6.96 14.76
N LYS A 105 -6.69 -5.92 15.46
CA LYS A 105 -7.17 -5.56 16.80
C LYS A 105 -8.66 -5.27 16.78
N HIS A 106 -9.28 -5.37 17.95
CA HIS A 106 -10.63 -4.83 18.16
C HIS A 106 -10.70 -3.36 17.74
N ASN A 107 -11.79 -2.96 17.08
CA ASN A 107 -11.95 -1.63 16.49
C ASN A 107 -10.89 -1.25 15.43
N GLY A 108 -10.14 -2.23 14.93
CA GLY A 108 -9.19 -2.05 13.83
C GLY A 108 -9.87 -1.69 12.52
N LYS A 109 -9.06 -1.34 11.52
CA LYS A 109 -9.59 -0.92 10.21
C LYS A 109 -9.00 -1.75 9.08
N PHE A 110 -9.85 -2.12 8.14
CA PHE A 110 -9.46 -2.73 6.89
C PHE A 110 -9.80 -1.78 5.75
N VAL A 111 -8.81 -1.39 4.96
CA VAL A 111 -8.98 -0.53 3.79
C VAL A 111 -8.51 -1.29 2.56
N THR A 112 -9.31 -1.33 1.49
CA THR A 112 -8.88 -1.92 0.21
C THR A 112 -9.08 -0.96 -0.96
N SER A 113 -8.15 -0.95 -1.91
CA SER A 113 -8.26 -0.20 -3.17
C SER A 113 -8.93 -0.98 -4.30
N ARG A 114 -9.36 -2.23 -4.05
CA ARG A 114 -10.07 -3.06 -5.03
C ARG A 114 -11.52 -3.25 -4.60
N MET A 115 -12.41 -3.44 -5.57
CA MET A 115 -13.78 -3.83 -5.30
C MET A 115 -13.80 -5.17 -4.57
N ALA A 116 -14.40 -5.21 -3.39
CA ALA A 116 -14.61 -6.44 -2.65
C ALA A 116 -16.05 -6.93 -2.83
N PRO A 117 -16.31 -8.24 -2.64
CA PRO A 117 -17.66 -8.73 -2.38
C PRO A 117 -18.29 -8.00 -1.19
N LYS A 118 -19.62 -8.09 -1.04
CA LYS A 118 -20.32 -7.50 0.12
C LYS A 118 -19.60 -7.95 1.41
N PRO A 119 -19.10 -7.01 2.23
CA PRO A 119 -18.31 -7.36 3.40
C PRO A 119 -19.18 -8.14 4.39
N VAL A 120 -18.61 -9.18 4.98
CA VAL A 120 -19.22 -9.89 6.12
C VAL A 120 -19.22 -8.98 7.35
N GLU A 121 -20.15 -9.23 8.26
CA GLU A 121 -20.23 -8.49 9.53
C GLU A 121 -18.96 -8.69 10.36
N SER A 122 -18.57 -7.67 11.12
CA SER A 122 -17.38 -7.77 11.97
C SER A 122 -17.69 -8.44 13.29
N THR A 123 -16.85 -9.38 13.71
CA THR A 123 -16.93 -10.02 15.03
C THR A 123 -16.08 -9.34 16.10
N ILE A 124 -15.33 -8.29 15.72
CA ILE A 124 -14.33 -7.62 16.57
C ILE A 124 -14.51 -6.09 16.58
N GLU A 125 -15.68 -5.61 16.16
CA GLU A 125 -15.98 -4.17 16.02
C GLU A 125 -15.07 -3.44 15.02
N ALA A 126 -14.35 -4.18 14.17
CA ALA A 126 -13.51 -3.60 13.14
C ALA A 126 -14.36 -3.04 11.99
N THR A 127 -13.82 -2.05 11.28
CA THR A 127 -14.51 -1.42 10.14
C THR A 127 -13.85 -1.78 8.82
N PHE A 128 -14.69 -2.00 7.81
CA PHE A 128 -14.27 -2.25 6.43
C PHE A 128 -14.52 -1.03 5.56
N HIS A 129 -13.51 -0.61 4.81
CA HIS A 129 -13.56 0.56 3.93
C HIS A 129 -13.10 0.18 2.53
N GLN A 130 -13.95 0.42 1.54
CA GLN A 130 -13.55 0.41 0.14
C GLN A 130 -13.12 1.81 -0.27
N LEU A 131 -11.88 1.96 -0.74
CA LEU A 131 -11.34 3.24 -1.13
C LEU A 131 -11.81 3.62 -2.55
N PHE A 132 -12.42 4.79 -2.64
CA PHE A 132 -12.60 5.52 -3.89
C PHE A 132 -11.74 6.78 -3.82
N LEU A 133 -10.87 6.96 -4.82
CA LEU A 133 -9.96 8.09 -4.85
C LEU A 133 -10.75 9.38 -5.10
N HIS A 134 -10.59 10.35 -4.20
CA HIS A 134 -11.22 11.66 -4.32
C HIS A 134 -10.15 12.74 -4.25
N PRO A 135 -9.50 13.11 -5.37
CA PRO A 135 -8.40 14.05 -5.34
C PRO A 135 -8.85 15.42 -4.83
N THR A 136 -8.18 15.92 -3.79
CA THR A 136 -8.38 17.26 -3.25
C THR A 136 -7.06 18.03 -3.25
N PRO A 137 -7.09 19.37 -3.38
CA PRO A 137 -5.89 20.20 -3.25
C PRO A 137 -5.17 19.98 -1.92
N GLU A 138 -5.88 19.89 -0.80
CA GLU A 138 -5.29 19.69 0.53
C GLU A 138 -4.51 18.36 0.64
N ASP A 139 -5.08 17.26 0.13
CA ASP A 139 -4.41 15.96 0.21
C ASP A 139 -3.19 15.91 -0.73
N LEU A 140 -3.29 16.54 -1.90
CA LEU A 140 -2.15 16.69 -2.81
C LEU A 140 -1.02 17.51 -2.19
N GLN A 141 -1.34 18.67 -1.59
CA GLN A 141 -0.36 19.51 -0.90
C GLN A 141 0.30 18.77 0.27
N SER A 142 -0.47 17.99 1.02
CA SER A 142 0.07 17.20 2.13
C SER A 142 1.02 16.11 1.64
N LEU A 143 0.67 15.42 0.56
CA LEU A 143 1.57 14.46 -0.09
C LEU A 143 2.82 15.14 -0.67
N THR A 144 2.68 16.32 -1.28
CA THR A 144 3.82 17.11 -1.79
C THR A 144 4.81 17.43 -0.68
N LYS A 145 4.35 17.87 0.50
CA LYS A 145 5.24 18.13 1.65
C LYS A 145 6.04 16.90 2.06
N LEU A 146 5.45 15.71 2.03
CA LEU A 146 6.16 14.46 2.30
C LEU A 146 7.24 14.16 1.26
N VAL A 147 6.97 14.51 -0.01
CA VAL A 147 7.94 14.36 -1.10
C VAL A 147 9.07 15.37 -1.00
N GLU A 148 8.76 16.65 -0.79
CA GLU A 148 9.74 17.74 -0.68
C GLU A 148 10.66 17.58 0.55
N SER A 149 10.13 17.06 1.65
CA SER A 149 10.94 16.73 2.84
C SER A 149 11.77 15.44 2.68
N GLY A 150 11.62 14.72 1.56
CA GLY A 150 12.35 13.49 1.27
C GLY A 150 11.88 12.25 2.06
N GLN A 151 10.81 12.37 2.84
CA GLN A 151 10.19 11.26 3.59
C GLN A 151 9.49 10.25 2.67
N VAL A 152 9.01 10.73 1.51
CA VAL A 152 8.42 9.89 0.47
C VAL A 152 9.16 10.14 -0.84
N LYS A 153 9.74 9.09 -1.43
CA LYS A 153 10.41 9.14 -2.72
C LYS A 153 9.70 8.19 -3.69
N PRO A 154 9.30 8.67 -4.88
CA PRO A 154 8.81 7.79 -5.93
C PRO A 154 9.88 6.78 -6.32
N VAL A 155 9.56 5.49 -6.27
CA VAL A 155 10.40 4.45 -6.87
C VAL A 155 10.09 4.42 -8.36
N ILE A 156 11.10 4.69 -9.18
CA ILE A 156 11.00 4.68 -10.63
C ILE A 156 11.62 3.39 -11.14
N ASP A 157 10.84 2.62 -11.89
CA ASP A 157 11.30 1.39 -12.54
C ASP A 157 12.06 1.74 -13.83
N SER A 158 11.45 2.60 -14.64
CA SER A 158 12.00 3.01 -15.94
C SER A 158 11.41 4.33 -16.40
N VAL A 159 12.15 5.01 -17.26
CA VAL A 159 11.70 6.20 -17.98
C VAL A 159 11.75 5.87 -19.47
N HIS A 160 10.64 6.10 -20.17
CA HIS A 160 10.50 5.84 -21.59
C HIS A 160 10.09 7.14 -22.30
N PRO A 161 10.65 7.44 -23.49
CA PRO A 161 10.14 8.53 -24.30
C PRO A 161 8.73 8.19 -24.84
N PHE A 162 7.94 9.20 -25.18
CA PHE A 162 6.55 9.02 -25.63
C PHE A 162 6.41 8.04 -26.81
N GLU A 163 7.37 8.01 -27.72
CA GLU A 163 7.39 7.10 -28.88
C GLU A 163 7.41 5.62 -28.46
N LYS A 164 7.90 5.32 -27.26
CA LYS A 164 7.95 3.97 -26.68
C LYS A 164 6.80 3.67 -25.71
N VAL A 165 5.72 4.47 -25.72
CA VAL A 165 4.56 4.28 -24.83
C VAL A 165 3.97 2.87 -24.90
N VAL A 166 3.96 2.24 -26.08
CA VAL A 166 3.44 0.87 -26.26
C VAL A 166 4.29 -0.14 -25.49
N ASP A 167 5.61 0.00 -25.50
CA ASP A 167 6.51 -0.91 -24.77
C ASP A 167 6.46 -0.67 -23.26
N ALA A 168 6.32 0.60 -22.85
CA ALA A 168 6.04 0.97 -21.45
C ALA A 168 4.73 0.32 -20.94
N ILE A 169 3.66 0.35 -21.74
CA ILE A 169 2.39 -0.32 -21.40
C ILE A 169 2.55 -1.84 -21.33
N LYS A 170 3.27 -2.47 -22.27
CA LYS A 170 3.55 -3.92 -22.22
C LYS A 170 4.30 -4.31 -20.94
N LEU A 171 5.30 -3.51 -20.55
CA LEU A 171 6.05 -3.73 -19.30
C LEU A 171 5.11 -3.67 -18.08
N GLN A 172 4.24 -2.65 -18.02
CA GLN A 172 3.23 -2.53 -16.98
C GLN A 172 2.33 -3.78 -16.92
N MET A 173 1.77 -4.20 -18.07
CA MET A 173 0.85 -5.33 -18.16
C MET A 173 1.52 -6.67 -17.80
N SER A 174 2.84 -6.78 -17.93
CA SER A 174 3.58 -7.97 -17.51
C SER A 174 3.64 -8.15 -15.99
N ASN A 175 3.23 -7.15 -15.20
CA ASN A 175 3.35 -7.13 -13.73
C ASN A 175 4.79 -7.35 -13.24
N ARG A 176 5.82 -7.02 -14.06
CA ARG A 176 7.23 -7.18 -13.69
C ARG A 176 7.92 -5.90 -13.24
N ALA A 177 7.33 -4.74 -13.51
CA ALA A 177 7.87 -3.45 -13.09
C ALA A 177 8.01 -3.37 -11.56
N GLN A 178 9.13 -2.83 -11.11
CA GLN A 178 9.47 -2.56 -9.71
C GLN A 178 9.36 -1.06 -9.43
N GLY A 179 8.14 -0.54 -9.48
CA GLY A 179 7.85 0.87 -9.24
C GLY A 179 7.04 1.50 -10.36
N LYS A 180 7.22 2.82 -10.54
CA LYS A 180 6.54 3.60 -11.56
C LYS A 180 7.31 3.56 -12.86
N ILE A 181 6.60 3.20 -13.93
CA ILE A 181 7.02 3.44 -15.31
C ILE A 181 6.62 4.87 -15.65
N ILE A 182 7.59 5.68 -16.09
CA ILE A 182 7.39 7.07 -16.48
C ILE A 182 7.44 7.15 -18.01
N VAL A 183 6.51 7.92 -18.58
CA VAL A 183 6.53 8.28 -20.01
C VAL A 183 6.78 9.78 -20.10
N GLU A 184 7.88 10.15 -20.75
CA GLU A 184 8.28 11.53 -20.98
C GLU A 184 7.59 12.05 -22.24
N VAL A 185 6.81 13.12 -22.13
CA VAL A 185 5.93 13.65 -23.20
C VAL A 185 6.53 14.87 -23.90
N SER A 186 7.56 15.49 -23.31
CA SER A 186 8.34 16.57 -23.90
C SER A 186 9.68 16.66 -23.20
N ASN A 187 10.76 16.76 -23.97
CA ASN A 187 12.04 17.24 -23.47
C ASN A 187 11.99 18.77 -23.58
N GLU A 188 12.14 19.47 -22.46
CA GLU A 188 12.61 20.87 -22.51
C GLU A 188 14.10 20.91 -22.84
#